data_AF-H9F1L6-F1
#
_entry.id   AF-H9F1L6-F1
#
_cell.length_a   1.000
_cell.length_b   1.000
_cell.length_c   1.000
_cell.angle_alpha   90.00
_cell.angle_beta   90.00
_cell.angle_gamma   90.00
#
_symmetry.space_group_name_H-M   'P 1'
#
loop_
_entity.id
_entity.type
_entity.pdbx_description
1 polymer ?
#
loop_
_entity_poly.entity_id
_entity_poly.type
_entity_poly.pdbx_seq_one_letter_code
_entity_poly.pdbx_strand_id
1 'polypeptide(L)'
;MEEAELVKGRLQAITDKRKIQEEISQKRLKIEEDKLKHQHLKKKALREKWLLDGISSGKEQEEMKKQNQQDQHQIQVLEQSILRLEKEIQDLEKAELQISTKEEAILKKLKSIERTTEDIIRSVKVEREERAEESIEDIYANIPDLPKSYIPSRLRKEINEEKEDDEQNRKALYA
;
A
#
# COMPACT_ATOMS: atom_id res chain seq x y z
N MET A 1 -14.64 2.35 -15.10
CA MET A 1 -14.24 0.93 -15.24
C MET A 1 -12.75 0.76 -14.98
N GLU A 2 -11.89 1.55 -15.63
CA GLU A 2 -10.43 1.50 -15.47
C GLU A 2 -9.94 1.75 -14.02
N GLU A 3 -10.51 2.72 -13.31
CA GLU A 3 -10.16 2.99 -11.90
C GLU A 3 -10.42 1.76 -10.99
N ALA A 4 -11.56 1.10 -11.16
CA ALA A 4 -11.93 -0.07 -10.36
C ALA A 4 -10.97 -1.25 -10.60
N GLU A 5 -10.48 -1.42 -11.84
CA GLU A 5 -9.47 -2.42 -12.17
C GLU A 5 -8.11 -2.09 -11.53
N LEU A 6 -7.71 -0.82 -11.52
CA LEU A 6 -6.49 -0.36 -10.85
C LEU A 6 -6.58 -0.56 -9.33
N VAL A 7 -7.70 -0.23 -8.70
CA VAL A 7 -7.92 -0.49 -7.26
C VAL A 7 -7.84 -1.98 -6.95
N LYS A 8 -8.49 -2.83 -7.76
CA LYS A 8 -8.42 -4.28 -7.61
C LYS A 8 -6.99 -4.80 -7.75
N GLY A 9 -6.25 -4.32 -8.75
CA GLY A 9 -4.84 -4.66 -8.96
C GLY A 9 -3.95 -4.24 -7.79
N ARG A 10 -4.20 -3.06 -7.21
CA ARG A 10 -3.49 -2.58 -6.02
C ARG A 10 -3.75 -3.46 -4.80
N LEU A 11 -5.02 -3.79 -4.54
CA LEU A 11 -5.39 -4.66 -3.41
C LEU A 11 -4.76 -6.05 -3.53
N GLN A 12 -4.70 -6.59 -4.76
CA GLN A 12 -4.01 -7.85 -5.04
C GLN A 12 -2.52 -7.74 -4.72
N ALA A 13 -1.84 -6.68 -5.21
CA ALA A 13 -0.43 -6.46 -4.95
C ALA A 13 -0.12 -6.32 -3.45
N ILE A 14 -0.96 -5.63 -2.68
CA ILE A 14 -0.82 -5.53 -1.22
C ILE A 14 -0.97 -6.90 -0.55
N THR A 15 -1.94 -7.70 -1.00
CA THR A 15 -2.19 -9.04 -0.46
C THR A 15 -1.00 -9.96 -0.73
N ASP A 16 -0.47 -9.96 -1.94
CA ASP A 16 0.66 -10.80 -2.32
C ASP A 16 1.95 -10.35 -1.63
N LYS A 17 2.15 -9.03 -1.44
CA LYS A 17 3.24 -8.49 -0.62
C LYS A 17 3.17 -9.02 0.82
N ARG A 18 1.99 -9.00 1.45
CA ARG A 18 1.80 -9.52 2.81
C ARG A 18 2.10 -11.01 2.92
N LYS A 19 1.66 -11.81 1.95
CA LYS A 19 1.97 -13.25 1.91
C LYS A 19 3.48 -13.51 1.86
N ILE A 20 4.20 -12.78 1.03
CA ILE A 20 5.66 -12.90 0.92
C ILE A 20 6.35 -12.48 2.22
N GLN A 21 5.90 -11.40 2.86
CA GLN A 21 6.43 -10.97 4.15
C GLN A 21 6.24 -12.03 5.24
N GLU A 22 5.08 -12.69 5.26
CA GLU A 22 4.80 -13.79 6.18
C GLU A 22 5.72 -14.99 5.90
N GLU A 23 5.89 -15.37 4.63
CA GLU A 23 6.79 -16.45 4.23
C GLU A 23 8.25 -16.15 4.62
N ILE A 24 8.72 -14.91 4.40
CA ILE A 24 10.05 -14.46 4.85
C ILE A 24 10.18 -14.61 6.36
N SER A 25 9.16 -14.19 7.12
CA SER A 25 9.17 -14.28 8.58
C SER A 25 9.23 -15.73 9.07
N GLN A 26 8.46 -16.63 8.43
CA GLN A 26 8.49 -18.06 8.73
C GLN A 26 9.86 -18.69 8.40
N LYS A 27 10.47 -18.35 7.27
CA LYS A 27 11.82 -18.83 6.92
C LYS A 27 12.90 -18.29 7.86
N ARG A 28 12.79 -17.03 8.31
CA ARG A 28 13.69 -16.45 9.32
C ARG A 28 13.62 -17.20 10.65
N LEU A 29 12.41 -17.49 11.13
CA LEU A 29 12.21 -18.33 12.31
C LEU A 29 12.84 -19.71 12.13
N LYS A 30 12.67 -20.32 10.95
CA LYS A 30 13.29 -21.61 10.64
C LYS A 30 14.82 -21.58 10.71
N ILE A 31 15.44 -20.51 10.19
CA ILE A 31 16.88 -20.30 10.28
C ILE A 31 17.33 -20.20 11.73
N GLU A 32 16.59 -19.49 12.58
CA GLU A 32 16.91 -19.37 14.00
C GLU A 32 16.86 -20.73 14.73
N GLU A 33 15.82 -21.53 14.46
CA GLU A 33 15.73 -22.91 14.95
C GLU A 33 16.92 -23.76 14.50
N ASP A 34 17.26 -23.72 13.22
CA ASP A 34 18.35 -24.51 12.65
C ASP A 34 19.71 -24.03 13.16
N LYS A 35 19.90 -22.72 13.38
CA LYS A 35 21.08 -22.14 14.04
C LYS A 35 21.21 -22.64 15.48
N LEU A 36 20.11 -22.72 16.23
CA LEU A 36 20.13 -23.24 17.59
C LEU A 36 20.51 -24.73 17.61
N LYS A 37 19.92 -25.54 16.72
CA LYS A 37 20.27 -26.97 16.56
C LYS A 37 21.72 -27.16 16.16
N HIS A 38 22.20 -26.35 15.22
CA HIS A 38 23.59 -26.37 14.77
C HIS A 38 24.55 -26.10 15.93
N GLN A 39 24.29 -25.06 16.75
CA GLN A 39 25.09 -24.78 17.94
C GLN A 39 25.05 -25.92 18.96
N HIS A 40 23.89 -26.52 19.18
CA HIS A 40 23.75 -27.66 20.09
C HIS A 40 24.59 -28.85 19.62
N LEU A 41 24.46 -29.25 18.35
CA LEU A 41 25.24 -30.33 17.77
C LEU A 41 26.74 -30.02 17.78
N LYS A 42 27.14 -28.77 17.53
CA LYS A 42 28.54 -28.36 17.60
C LYS A 42 29.13 -28.54 19.01
N LYS A 43 28.37 -28.18 20.05
CA LYS A 43 28.75 -28.43 21.45
C LYS A 43 28.80 -29.93 21.77
N LYS A 44 27.82 -30.70 21.27
CA LYS A 44 27.76 -32.16 21.44
C LYS A 44 28.96 -32.86 20.81
N ALA A 45 29.25 -32.57 19.54
CA ALA A 45 30.39 -33.12 18.82
C ALA A 45 31.73 -32.78 19.48
N LEU A 46 31.89 -31.55 20.00
CA LEU A 46 33.08 -31.16 20.76
C LEU A 46 33.21 -31.95 22.07
N ARG A 47 32.12 -32.08 22.82
CA ARG A 47 32.09 -32.87 24.06
C ARG A 47 32.44 -34.34 23.80
N GLU A 48 31.84 -34.94 22.78
CA GLU A 48 32.11 -36.33 22.39
C GLU A 48 33.57 -36.53 21.95
N LYS A 49 34.14 -35.57 21.23
CA LYS A 49 35.57 -35.58 20.89
C LYS A 49 36.46 -35.58 22.14
N TRP A 50 36.16 -34.77 23.15
CA TRP A 50 36.93 -34.76 24.41
C TRP A 50 36.75 -36.04 25.23
N LEU A 51 35.56 -36.63 25.22
CA LEU A 51 35.32 -37.92 25.88
C LEU A 51 36.13 -39.05 25.21
N LEU A 52 36.28 -39.01 23.89
CA LEU A 52 37.07 -39.98 23.10
C LEU A 52 38.57 -39.94 23.42
N ASP A 53 39.13 -38.77 23.74
CA ASP A 53 40.57 -38.61 24.04
C ASP A 53 40.97 -39.25 25.39
N GLY A 54 40.02 -39.55 26.28
CA GLY A 54 40.26 -40.17 27.59
C GLY A 54 40.03 -41.69 27.67
N ILE A 55 39.54 -42.33 26.60
CA ILE A 55 39.16 -43.76 26.59
C ILE A 55 40.25 -44.59 25.91
N SER A 56 40.73 -45.65 26.57
CA SER A 56 41.65 -46.64 26.00
C SER A 56 40.92 -47.60 25.05
N SER A 57 41.60 -47.94 23.95
CA SER A 57 41.08 -48.70 22.78
C SER A 57 40.08 -49.81 23.10
N GLY A 58 38.92 -49.80 22.42
CA GLY A 58 37.87 -50.81 22.56
C GLY A 58 36.66 -50.57 21.64
N LYS A 59 35.70 -51.51 21.64
CA LYS A 59 34.46 -51.43 20.82
C LYS A 59 33.64 -50.16 21.09
N GLU A 60 33.58 -49.72 22.34
CA GLU A 60 32.91 -48.48 22.76
C GLU A 60 33.50 -47.23 22.08
N GLN A 61 34.82 -47.23 21.82
CA GLN A 61 35.48 -46.12 21.13
C GLN A 61 35.09 -46.06 19.65
N GLU A 62 34.86 -47.20 18.98
CA GLU A 62 34.42 -47.25 17.59
C GLU A 62 32.98 -46.76 17.42
N GLU A 63 32.09 -47.15 18.34
CA GLU A 63 30.70 -46.68 18.36
C GLU A 63 30.63 -45.17 18.59
N MET A 64 31.41 -44.64 19.54
CA MET A 64 31.51 -43.20 19.80
C MET A 64 32.09 -42.42 18.62
N LYS A 65 33.07 -42.97 17.91
CA LYS A 65 33.59 -42.35 16.67
C LYS A 65 32.52 -42.26 15.59
N LYS A 66 31.74 -43.33 15.41
CA LYS A 66 30.64 -43.36 14.43
C LYS A 66 29.57 -42.32 14.75
N GLN A 67 29.20 -42.18 16.02
CA GLN A 67 28.24 -41.16 16.46
C GLN A 67 28.75 -39.74 16.18
N ASN A 68 30.01 -39.46 16.51
CA ASN A 68 30.62 -38.15 16.27
C ASN A 68 30.67 -37.81 14.76
N GLN A 69 30.97 -38.79 13.90
CA GLN A 69 30.91 -38.60 12.44
C GLN A 69 29.49 -38.29 11.95
N GLN A 70 28.48 -38.96 12.50
CA GLN A 70 27.08 -38.70 12.16
C GLN A 70 26.66 -37.29 12.60
N ASP A 71 27.04 -36.87 13.80
CA ASP A 71 26.78 -35.52 14.31
C ASP A 71 27.47 -34.45 13.44
N GLN A 72 28.72 -34.68 13.02
CA GLN A 72 29.42 -33.79 12.09
C GLN A 72 28.72 -33.69 10.73
N HIS A 73 28.22 -34.81 10.21
CA HIS A 73 27.44 -34.79 8.98
C HIS A 73 26.14 -33.99 9.14
N GLN A 74 25.42 -34.17 10.25
CA GLN A 74 24.22 -33.37 10.55
C GLN A 74 24.52 -31.87 10.65
N ILE A 75 25.65 -31.50 11.26
CA ILE A 75 26.12 -30.11 11.32
C ILE A 75 26.27 -29.53 9.90
N GLN A 76 26.95 -30.25 8.99
CA GLN A 76 27.12 -29.81 7.61
C GLN A 76 25.78 -29.68 6.87
N VAL A 77 24.85 -30.61 7.08
CA VAL A 77 23.51 -30.56 6.47
C VAL A 77 22.73 -29.35 6.98
N LEU A 78 22.81 -29.04 8.28
CA LEU A 78 22.18 -27.84 8.84
C LEU A 78 22.80 -26.55 8.30
N GLU A 79 24.12 -26.48 8.16
CA GLU A 79 24.80 -25.33 7.54
C GLU A 79 24.30 -25.09 6.11
N GLN A 80 24.21 -26.15 5.32
CA GLN A 80 23.66 -26.07 3.96
C GLN A 80 22.19 -25.67 3.94
N SER A 81 21.37 -26.18 4.86
CA SER A 81 19.96 -25.81 5.01
C SER A 81 19.82 -24.33 5.34
N ILE A 82 20.61 -23.82 6.30
CA ILE A 82 20.62 -22.40 6.68
C ILE A 82 20.98 -21.53 5.48
N LEU A 83 22.06 -21.84 4.77
CA LEU A 83 22.49 -21.07 3.59
C LEU A 83 21.43 -21.07 2.47
N ARG A 84 20.78 -22.21 2.25
CA ARG A 84 19.68 -22.31 1.28
C ARG A 84 18.51 -21.42 1.69
N LEU A 85 18.07 -21.49 2.95
CA LEU A 85 16.98 -20.66 3.46
C LEU A 85 17.33 -19.16 3.42
N GLU A 86 18.57 -18.79 3.72
CA GLU A 86 19.05 -17.40 3.61
C GLU A 86 18.96 -16.91 2.16
N LYS A 87 19.34 -17.74 1.19
CA LYS A 87 19.18 -17.41 -0.24
C LYS A 87 17.72 -17.30 -0.66
N GLU A 88 16.87 -18.23 -0.23
CA GLU A 88 15.42 -18.19 -0.51
C GLU A 88 14.79 -16.90 0.04
N ILE A 89 15.17 -16.46 1.24
CA ILE A 89 14.73 -15.18 1.81
C ILE A 89 15.18 -14.01 0.92
N GLN A 90 16.44 -13.98 0.47
CA GLN A 90 16.91 -12.90 -0.41
C GLN A 90 16.12 -12.83 -1.72
N ASP A 91 15.75 -13.98 -2.29
CA ASP A 91 14.97 -14.03 -3.51
C ASP A 91 13.51 -13.60 -3.27
N LEU A 92 12.92 -13.97 -2.12
CA LEU A 92 11.61 -13.46 -1.68
C LEU A 92 11.63 -11.95 -1.43
N GLU A 93 12.68 -11.40 -0.82
CA GLU A 93 12.84 -9.96 -0.60
C GLU A 93 12.90 -9.19 -1.93
N LYS A 94 13.60 -9.74 -2.95
CA LYS A 94 13.58 -9.16 -4.31
C LYS A 94 12.18 -9.20 -4.93
N ALA A 95 11.45 -10.32 -4.76
CA ALA A 95 10.09 -10.43 -5.26
C ALA A 95 9.14 -9.43 -4.56
N GLU A 96 9.29 -9.26 -3.24
CA GLU A 96 8.54 -8.26 -2.46
C GLU A 96 8.78 -6.85 -2.98
N LEU A 97 10.05 -6.49 -3.25
CA LEU A 97 10.42 -5.19 -3.83
C LEU A 97 9.80 -4.98 -5.22
N GLN A 98 9.79 -6.01 -6.07
CA GLN A 98 9.14 -5.94 -7.38
C GLN A 98 7.62 -5.73 -7.26
N ILE A 99 6.97 -6.35 -6.28
CA ILE A 99 5.55 -6.14 -6.03
C ILE A 99 5.31 -4.73 -5.48
N SER A 100 6.18 -4.23 -4.62
CA SER A 100 6.07 -2.88 -4.07
C SER A 100 6.21 -1.80 -5.16
N THR A 101 7.12 -1.97 -6.11
CA THR A 101 7.25 -1.03 -7.24
C THR A 101 6.03 -1.06 -8.16
N LYS A 102 5.44 -2.24 -8.41
CA LYS A 102 4.18 -2.38 -9.15
C LYS A 102 3.01 -1.71 -8.42
N GLU A 103 2.89 -1.93 -7.11
CA GLU A 103 1.86 -1.30 -6.27
C GLU A 103 1.96 0.22 -6.30
N GLU A 104 3.17 0.76 -6.19
CA GLU A 104 3.42 2.21 -6.24
C GLU A 104 3.08 2.80 -7.62
N ALA A 105 3.40 2.10 -8.70
CA ALA A 105 3.04 2.52 -10.05
C ALA A 105 1.52 2.59 -10.24
N ILE A 106 0.77 1.60 -9.73
CA ILE A 106 -0.70 1.60 -9.75
C ILE A 106 -1.24 2.76 -8.89
N LEU A 107 -0.67 2.99 -7.71
CA LEU A 107 -1.06 4.09 -6.83
C LEU A 107 -0.85 5.46 -7.48
N LYS A 108 0.25 5.66 -8.22
CA LYS A 108 0.48 6.90 -8.99
C LYS A 108 -0.60 7.10 -10.07
N LYS A 109 -0.98 6.04 -10.79
CA LYS A 109 -2.06 6.09 -11.79
C LYS A 109 -3.41 6.40 -11.16
N LEU A 110 -3.73 5.79 -10.02
CA LEU A 110 -4.95 6.09 -9.28
C LEU A 110 -5.01 7.56 -8.87
N LYS A 111 -3.92 8.11 -8.32
CA LYS A 111 -3.84 9.53 -7.96
C LYS A 111 -4.02 10.49 -9.14
N SER A 112 -3.59 10.12 -10.34
CA SER A 112 -3.83 10.95 -11.54
C SER A 112 -5.26 10.88 -12.05
N ILE A 113 -6.00 9.81 -11.73
CA ILE A 113 -7.40 9.63 -12.12
C ILE A 113 -8.35 10.25 -11.09
N GLU A 114 -7.96 10.27 -9.80
CA GLU A 114 -8.70 10.94 -8.74
C GLU A 114 -8.91 12.42 -9.07
N ARG A 115 -10.15 12.80 -9.41
CA ARG A 115 -10.55 14.20 -9.57
C ARG A 115 -10.26 14.94 -8.27
N THR A 116 -9.46 15.99 -8.33
CA THR A 116 -9.22 16.81 -7.15
C THR A 116 -10.54 17.46 -6.72
N THR A 117 -10.69 17.73 -5.43
CA THR A 117 -11.86 18.47 -4.91
C THR A 117 -12.03 19.82 -5.61
N GLU A 118 -10.93 20.41 -6.08
CA GLU A 118 -10.91 21.64 -6.88
C GLU A 118 -11.56 21.45 -8.26
N ASP A 119 -11.29 20.32 -8.93
CA ASP A 119 -11.92 20.00 -10.22
C ASP A 119 -13.42 19.76 -10.06
N ILE A 120 -13.85 19.11 -8.96
CA ILE A 120 -15.27 18.91 -8.65
C ILE A 120 -15.95 20.27 -8.42
N ILE A 121 -15.34 21.15 -7.63
CA ILE A 121 -15.87 22.50 -7.36
C ILE A 121 -15.96 23.30 -8.66
N ARG A 122 -14.93 23.23 -9.53
CA ARG A 122 -14.92 23.90 -10.83
C ARG A 122 -16.03 23.40 -11.74
N SER A 123 -16.21 22.08 -11.87
CA SER A 123 -17.29 21.50 -12.67
C SER A 123 -18.67 21.94 -12.17
N VAL A 124 -18.91 21.92 -10.86
CA VAL A 124 -20.18 22.38 -10.28
C VAL A 124 -20.40 23.89 -10.51
N LYS A 125 -19.34 24.69 -10.46
CA LYS A 125 -19.43 26.13 -10.71
C LYS A 125 -19.76 26.43 -12.18
N VAL A 126 -19.13 25.73 -13.12
CA VAL A 126 -19.41 25.85 -14.55
C VAL A 126 -20.83 25.39 -14.87
N GLU A 127 -21.29 24.24 -14.37
CA GLU A 127 -22.68 23.79 -14.55
C GLU A 127 -23.71 24.78 -13.99
N ARG A 128 -23.36 25.51 -12.93
CA ARG A 128 -24.22 26.54 -12.33
C ARG A 128 -24.26 27.81 -13.16
N GLU A 129 -23.14 28.21 -13.77
CA GLU A 129 -23.07 29.33 -14.72
C GLU A 129 -23.83 28.99 -16.02
N GLU A 130 -23.72 27.76 -16.54
CA GLU A 130 -24.46 27.30 -17.73
C GLU A 130 -25.98 27.20 -17.49
N ARG A 131 -26.43 26.81 -16.29
CA ARG A 131 -27.87 26.85 -15.93
C ARG A 131 -28.42 28.24 -15.69
N ALA A 132 -27.58 29.26 -15.54
CA ALA A 132 -28.02 30.64 -15.35
C ALA A 132 -28.48 31.29 -16.67
N GLU A 133 -28.27 30.64 -17.81
CA GLU A 133 -28.67 31.17 -19.13
C GLU A 133 -30.16 31.01 -19.44
N GLU A 134 -30.89 30.16 -18.72
CA GLU A 134 -32.36 30.22 -18.72
C GLU A 134 -32.79 31.44 -17.91
N SER A 135 -33.06 32.55 -18.60
CA SER A 135 -33.49 33.80 -17.96
C SER A 135 -34.69 33.49 -17.06
N ILE A 136 -34.50 33.75 -15.75
CA ILE A 136 -35.51 33.42 -14.77
C ILE A 136 -36.77 34.26 -15.05
N GLU A 137 -36.62 35.48 -15.58
CA GLU A 137 -37.73 36.30 -16.08
C GLU A 137 -38.63 35.57 -17.08
N ASP A 138 -38.06 34.86 -18.07
CA ASP A 138 -38.84 34.18 -19.12
C ASP A 138 -39.65 32.99 -18.58
N ILE A 139 -39.17 32.34 -17.52
CA ILE A 139 -39.89 31.22 -16.86
C ILE A 139 -41.14 31.72 -16.16
N TYR A 140 -41.04 32.84 -15.41
CA TYR A 140 -42.18 33.38 -14.65
C TYR A 140 -43.16 34.15 -15.55
N ALA A 141 -42.72 34.71 -16.67
CA ALA A 141 -43.58 35.40 -17.64
C ALA A 141 -44.59 34.47 -18.34
N ASN A 142 -44.29 33.16 -18.42
CA ASN A 142 -45.12 32.17 -19.12
C ASN A 142 -46.17 31.48 -18.21
N ILE A 143 -46.30 31.89 -16.95
CA ILE A 143 -47.27 31.30 -16.01
C ILE A 143 -48.62 32.03 -16.11
N PRO A 144 -49.72 31.37 -16.52
CA PRO A 144 -50.99 32.03 -16.87
C PRO A 144 -51.68 32.81 -15.73
N ASP A 145 -51.51 32.37 -14.48
CA ASP A 145 -52.18 32.93 -13.30
C ASP A 145 -51.28 33.83 -12.44
N LEU A 146 -50.07 34.16 -12.91
CA LEU A 146 -49.12 34.95 -12.13
C LEU A 146 -49.31 36.45 -12.38
N PRO A 147 -49.55 37.28 -11.34
CA PRO A 147 -49.72 38.71 -11.54
C PRO A 147 -48.40 39.36 -11.96
N LYS A 148 -48.46 40.31 -12.90
CA LYS A 148 -47.28 41.03 -13.44
C LYS A 148 -46.43 41.75 -12.39
N SER A 149 -46.99 42.01 -11.20
CA SER A 149 -46.28 42.61 -10.06
C SER A 149 -45.48 41.61 -9.22
N TYR A 150 -45.63 40.30 -9.47
CA TYR A 150 -44.90 39.28 -8.73
C TYR A 150 -43.48 39.17 -9.27
N ILE A 151 -42.52 39.58 -8.44
CA ILE A 151 -41.10 39.41 -8.73
C ILE A 151 -40.55 38.34 -7.78
N PRO A 152 -40.06 37.20 -8.29
CA PRO A 152 -39.38 36.19 -7.50
C PRO A 152 -38.30 36.76 -6.59
N SER A 153 -38.14 36.19 -5.39
CA SER A 153 -37.16 36.66 -4.39
C SER A 153 -35.71 36.55 -4.86
N ARG A 154 -35.42 35.68 -5.85
CA ARG A 154 -34.09 35.60 -6.50
C ARG A 154 -33.83 36.78 -7.42
N LEU A 155 -34.76 37.09 -8.34
CA LEU A 155 -34.66 38.28 -9.21
C LEU A 155 -34.58 39.58 -8.40
N ARG A 156 -35.29 39.68 -7.28
CA ARG A 156 -35.15 40.84 -6.37
C ARG A 156 -33.75 41.00 -5.78
N LYS A 157 -33.02 39.90 -5.56
CA LYS A 157 -31.63 39.97 -5.08
C LYS A 157 -30.68 40.36 -6.20
N GLU A 158 -30.82 39.77 -7.37
CA GLU A 158 -30.01 40.11 -8.56
C GLU A 158 -30.17 41.59 -8.95
N ILE A 159 -31.41 42.11 -9.00
CA ILE A 159 -31.69 43.53 -9.27
C ILE A 159 -31.08 44.47 -8.20
N ASN A 160 -30.94 44.01 -6.96
CA ASN A 160 -30.34 44.82 -5.90
C ASN A 160 -28.80 44.75 -5.94
N GLU A 161 -28.24 43.59 -6.25
CA GLU A 161 -26.80 43.37 -6.42
C GLU A 161 -26.27 44.15 -7.64
N GLU A 162 -26.98 44.18 -8.78
CA GLU A 162 -26.60 45.01 -9.93
C GLU A 162 -26.61 46.51 -9.62
N LYS A 163 -27.57 46.98 -8.83
CA LYS A 163 -27.63 48.39 -8.41
C LYS A 163 -26.50 48.76 -7.46
N GLU A 164 -26.11 47.84 -6.58
CA GLU A 164 -24.97 48.04 -5.68
C GLU A 164 -23.64 48.07 -6.46
N ASP A 165 -23.47 47.20 -7.46
CA ASP A 165 -22.30 47.20 -8.35
C ASP A 165 -22.23 48.46 -9.22
N ASP A 166 -23.35 48.92 -9.77
CA ASP A 166 -23.43 50.17 -10.53
C ASP A 166 -23.11 51.40 -9.66
N GLU A 167 -23.59 51.41 -8.41
CA GLU A 167 -23.30 52.49 -7.47
C GLU A 167 -21.82 52.49 -7.04
N GLN A 168 -21.24 51.31 -6.83
CA GLN A 168 -19.81 51.15 -6.54
C GLN A 168 -18.95 51.58 -7.74
N ASN A 169 -19.30 51.19 -8.96
CA ASN A 169 -18.62 51.61 -10.18
C ASN A 169 -18.70 53.13 -10.42
N ARG A 170 -19.86 53.75 -10.17
CA ARG A 170 -20.00 55.21 -10.23
C ARG A 170 -19.13 55.89 -9.17
N LYS A 171 -19.05 55.37 -7.95
CA LYS A 171 -18.18 55.92 -6.90
C LYS A 171 -16.70 55.79 -7.26
N ALA A 172 -16.29 54.70 -7.91
CA ALA A 172 -14.91 54.48 -8.35
C ALA A 172 -14.47 55.40 -9.48
N LEU A 173 -15.39 55.86 -10.35
CA LEU A 173 -15.08 56.79 -11.45
C LEU A 173 -14.81 58.24 -10.99
N TYR A 174 -15.25 58.59 -9.78
CA TYR A 174 -15.08 59.92 -9.20
C TYR A 174 -14.06 59.96 -8.04
N ALA A 175 -13.34 58.86 -7.79
CA ALA A 175 -12.24 58.75 -6.83
C ALA A 175 -10.88 58.86 -7.54
#